data_AF-A0A6C0EWC4-F1
#
_entry.id   AF-A0A6C0EWC4-F1
#
_cell.length_a   1.000
_cell.length_b   1.000
_cell.length_c   1.000
_cell.angle_alpha   90.00
_cell.angle_beta   90.00
_cell.angle_gamma   90.00
#
_symmetry.space_group_name_H-M   'P 1'
#
loop_
_entity.id
_entity.type
_entity.pdbx_description
1 polymer ?
#
loop_
_entity_poly.entity_id
_entity_poly.type
_entity_poly.pdbx_seq_one_letter_code
_entity_poly.pdbx_strand_id
1 'polypeptide(L)'
;MSLSAPQTNFRYSLHNVENYKTSMQYSTNEILNKYNLLTTEYLNFIIESINVKNNAYNKFVILRGLKTITHVFNIILYYTKNLDVAYYHSQKSFYFYIEFIGQISEDQHTFLQLNSRDAMMFVYKKTIYEINNEIKKQLVYPTADVSVKLDTLNMNITILTKIISYMVNGFDFLKENKKDSFKLFIKKIEKIGEKLNNEKINNDAYHTIYKFTDTICNNDTYNNLEYSTSVPYSGSATTPFYAMAPLHLLEKHLDIIELFIKKYCKGKMNSVADAKINNNLVDLHFTLHLEDSSDKFISWIFT
;
A
#
# COMPACT_ATOMS: atom_id res chain seq x y z
N MET A 1 22.45 -8.66 15.88
CA MET A 1 21.33 -9.05 16.76
C MET A 1 20.46 -10.03 16.01
N SER A 2 20.38 -11.28 16.46
CA SER A 2 19.51 -12.30 15.87
C SER A 2 18.05 -11.97 16.16
N LEU A 3 17.29 -11.59 15.15
CA LEU A 3 15.84 -11.36 15.24
C LEU A 3 15.12 -12.68 14.95
N SER A 4 14.57 -13.31 15.98
CA SER A 4 13.79 -14.55 15.83
C SER A 4 12.40 -14.25 15.30
N ALA A 5 11.99 -14.94 14.24
CA ALA A 5 10.59 -14.98 13.80
C ALA A 5 9.65 -15.34 14.97
N PRO A 6 8.39 -14.89 14.97
CA PRO A 6 7.42 -15.31 15.99
C PRO A 6 7.38 -16.85 16.06
N GLN A 7 7.67 -17.42 17.24
CA GLN A 7 7.56 -18.86 17.46
C GLN A 7 6.19 -19.36 16.98
N THR A 8 6.13 -20.59 16.46
CA THR A 8 4.86 -21.25 16.07
C THR A 8 3.93 -21.30 17.27
N ASN A 9 3.01 -20.33 17.30
CA ASN A 9 2.01 -20.26 18.34
C ASN A 9 0.87 -21.20 17.91
N PHE A 10 0.71 -22.32 18.61
CA PHE A 10 -0.35 -23.31 18.34
C PHE A 10 -1.73 -22.64 18.22
N ARG A 11 -1.94 -21.55 18.97
CA ARG A 11 -3.17 -20.73 18.91
C ARG A 11 -3.50 -20.22 17.51
N TYR A 12 -2.52 -19.89 16.68
CA TYR A 12 -2.73 -19.32 15.35
C TYR A 12 -2.42 -20.30 14.22
N SER A 13 -2.28 -21.59 14.51
CA SER A 13 -2.01 -22.61 13.49
C SER A 13 -3.14 -22.69 12.45
N LEU A 14 -2.79 -22.74 11.17
CA LEU A 14 -3.73 -23.00 10.06
C LEU A 14 -4.18 -24.47 10.01
N HIS A 15 -3.56 -25.34 10.80
CA HIS A 15 -4.00 -26.73 10.98
C HIS A 15 -5.07 -26.87 12.07
N ASN A 16 -5.24 -25.83 12.91
CA ASN A 16 -6.28 -25.84 13.94
C ASN A 16 -7.63 -25.42 13.32
N VAL A 17 -8.59 -26.35 13.30
CA VAL A 17 -9.94 -26.11 12.75
C VAL A 17 -10.68 -24.99 13.50
N GLU A 18 -10.42 -24.80 14.80
CA GLU A 18 -11.04 -23.73 15.60
C GLU A 18 -10.68 -22.32 15.10
N ASN A 19 -9.60 -22.19 14.34
CA ASN A 19 -9.20 -20.91 13.75
C ASN A 19 -10.04 -20.52 12.54
N TYR A 20 -10.86 -21.43 12.02
CA TYR A 20 -11.76 -21.18 10.89
C TYR A 20 -13.15 -20.87 11.41
N LYS A 21 -13.49 -19.59 11.41
CA LYS A 21 -14.78 -19.11 11.92
C LYS A 21 -15.85 -19.26 10.84
N THR A 22 -17.08 -19.53 11.27
CA THR A 22 -18.24 -19.64 10.37
C THR A 22 -18.65 -18.28 9.79
N SER A 23 -18.46 -17.21 10.56
CA SER A 23 -18.81 -15.83 10.21
C SER A 23 -17.72 -14.84 10.63
N MET A 24 -17.64 -13.72 9.91
CA MET A 24 -16.68 -12.64 10.18
C MET A 24 -17.27 -11.67 11.21
N GLN A 25 -16.92 -11.89 12.48
CA GLN A 25 -17.45 -11.13 13.61
C GLN A 25 -16.86 -9.72 13.74
N TYR A 26 -15.70 -9.49 13.14
CA TYR A 26 -15.01 -8.20 13.17
C TYR A 26 -15.76 -7.16 12.33
N SER A 27 -15.76 -5.92 12.83
CA SER A 27 -16.19 -4.75 12.08
C SER A 27 -15.20 -4.43 10.96
N THR A 28 -15.68 -3.74 9.92
CA THR A 28 -14.81 -3.21 8.86
C THR A 28 -13.66 -2.39 9.45
N ASN A 29 -13.94 -1.59 10.48
CA ASN A 29 -12.94 -0.70 11.06
C ASN A 29 -11.82 -1.45 11.78
N GLU A 30 -12.12 -2.56 12.46
CA GLU A 30 -11.11 -3.41 13.08
C GLU A 30 -10.21 -4.06 12.03
N ILE A 31 -10.80 -4.54 10.93
CA ILE A 31 -10.07 -5.16 9.81
C ILE A 31 -9.12 -4.14 9.16
N LEU A 32 -9.62 -2.94 8.87
CA LEU A 32 -8.84 -1.84 8.28
C LEU A 32 -7.71 -1.40 9.22
N ASN A 33 -7.97 -1.23 10.52
CA ASN A 33 -6.94 -0.89 11.50
C ASN A 33 -5.82 -1.94 11.52
N LYS A 34 -6.18 -3.23 11.52
CA LYS A 34 -5.18 -4.31 11.52
C LYS A 34 -4.37 -4.35 10.22
N TYR A 35 -4.98 -4.06 9.09
CA TYR A 35 -4.27 -3.95 7.81
C TYR A 35 -3.33 -2.73 7.77
N ASN A 36 -3.77 -1.58 8.27
CA ASN A 36 -2.95 -0.37 8.38
C ASN A 36 -1.72 -0.62 9.26
N LEU A 37 -1.93 -1.23 10.44
CA LEU A 37 -0.86 -1.61 11.35
C LEU A 37 0.16 -2.55 10.66
N LEU A 38 -0.32 -3.61 10.01
CA LEU A 38 0.52 -4.56 9.26
C LEU A 38 1.36 -3.85 8.20
N THR A 39 0.77 -2.92 7.46
CA THR A 39 1.44 -2.17 6.39
C THR A 39 2.52 -1.26 6.96
N THR A 40 2.22 -0.53 8.05
CA THR A 40 3.17 0.34 8.74
C THR A 40 4.34 -0.47 9.34
N GLU A 41 4.06 -1.60 9.98
CA GLU A 41 5.10 -2.51 10.51
C GLU A 41 6.02 -3.03 9.41
N TYR A 42 5.44 -3.47 8.29
CA TYR A 42 6.20 -3.93 7.14
C TYR A 42 7.13 -2.83 6.59
N LEU A 43 6.60 -1.62 6.35
CA LEU A 43 7.37 -0.51 5.79
C LEU A 43 8.52 -0.11 6.73
N ASN A 44 8.26 -0.08 8.04
CA ASN A 44 9.29 0.19 9.05
C ASN A 44 10.36 -0.91 9.12
N PHE A 45 10.00 -2.17 8.93
CA PHE A 45 10.97 -3.26 8.99
C PHE A 45 11.81 -3.35 7.72
N ILE A 46 11.20 -3.17 6.54
CA ILE A 46 11.92 -3.30 5.28
C ILE A 46 12.89 -2.14 5.03
N ILE A 47 12.55 -0.92 5.44
CA ILE A 47 13.47 0.23 5.31
C ILE A 47 14.75 0.04 6.13
N GLU A 48 14.69 -0.74 7.21
CA GLU A 48 15.87 -1.08 8.00
C GLU A 48 16.74 -2.16 7.32
N SER A 49 16.13 -2.99 6.48
CA SER A 49 16.72 -4.21 5.93
C SER A 49 17.26 -4.07 4.50
N ILE A 50 16.77 -3.10 3.71
CA ILE A 50 17.18 -2.93 2.31
C ILE A 50 18.61 -2.37 2.17
N ASN A 51 19.35 -2.90 1.20
CA ASN A 51 20.70 -2.44 0.88
C ASN A 51 20.65 -1.31 -0.15
N VAL A 52 21.24 -0.18 0.21
CA VAL A 52 21.00 1.11 -0.45
C VAL A 52 21.68 1.25 -1.83
N LYS A 53 22.46 0.25 -2.27
CA LYS A 53 23.28 0.33 -3.49
C LYS A 53 22.50 0.50 -4.80
N ASN A 54 21.24 0.04 -4.87
CA ASN A 54 20.41 0.18 -6.06
C ASN A 54 19.00 0.68 -5.72
N ASN A 55 18.73 1.93 -6.09
CA ASN A 55 17.47 2.60 -5.82
C ASN A 55 16.27 1.92 -6.48
N ALA A 56 16.39 1.56 -7.77
CA ALA A 56 15.32 0.93 -8.52
C ALA A 56 14.99 -0.46 -7.96
N TYR A 57 16.02 -1.23 -7.60
CA TYR A 57 15.87 -2.52 -6.94
C TYR A 57 15.16 -2.40 -5.59
N ASN A 58 15.55 -1.42 -4.76
CA ASN A 58 14.91 -1.17 -3.46
C ASN A 58 13.42 -0.86 -3.62
N LYS A 59 13.06 0.05 -4.54
CA LYS A 59 11.66 0.36 -4.85
C LYS A 59 10.88 -0.89 -5.24
N PHE A 60 11.45 -1.67 -6.16
CA PHE A 60 10.84 -2.90 -6.65
C PHE A 60 10.62 -3.93 -5.53
N VAL A 61 11.62 -4.13 -4.68
CA VAL A 61 11.58 -5.06 -3.53
C VAL A 61 10.53 -4.63 -2.51
N ILE A 62 10.45 -3.34 -2.18
CA ILE A 62 9.45 -2.81 -1.24
C ILE A 62 8.03 -3.03 -1.76
N LEU A 63 7.77 -2.66 -3.02
CA LEU A 63 6.42 -2.77 -3.60
C LEU A 63 6.00 -4.22 -3.82
N ARG A 64 6.95 -5.11 -4.16
CA ARG A 64 6.66 -6.54 -4.31
C ARG A 64 6.38 -7.22 -2.97
N GLY A 65 7.11 -6.86 -1.92
CA GLY A 65 6.83 -7.40 -0.58
C GLY A 65 5.47 -6.94 -0.07
N LEU A 66 5.12 -5.65 -0.26
CA LEU A 66 3.80 -5.13 0.10
C LEU A 66 2.69 -5.96 -0.56
N LYS A 67 2.75 -6.13 -1.89
CA LYS A 67 1.79 -6.96 -2.64
C LYS A 67 1.70 -8.39 -2.10
N THR A 68 2.85 -8.99 -1.76
CA THR A 68 2.91 -10.35 -1.22
C THR A 68 2.18 -10.45 0.12
N ILE A 69 2.43 -9.51 1.03
CA ILE A 69 1.88 -9.47 2.38
C ILE A 69 0.38 -9.17 2.34
N THR A 70 -0.05 -8.20 1.52
CA THR A 70 -1.47 -7.90 1.28
C THR A 70 -2.22 -9.13 0.77
N HIS A 71 -1.62 -9.88 -0.16
CA HIS A 71 -2.24 -11.09 -0.68
C HIS A 71 -2.39 -12.17 0.39
N VAL A 72 -1.37 -12.37 1.24
CA VAL A 72 -1.48 -13.29 2.38
C VAL A 72 -2.58 -12.86 3.34
N PHE A 73 -2.64 -11.58 3.70
CA PHE A 73 -3.67 -11.04 4.58
C PHE A 73 -5.07 -11.32 4.04
N ASN A 74 -5.33 -10.96 2.78
CA ASN A 74 -6.62 -11.14 2.14
C ASN A 74 -7.03 -12.61 2.03
N ILE A 75 -6.12 -13.48 1.60
CA ILE A 75 -6.42 -14.91 1.49
C ILE A 75 -6.70 -15.48 2.87
N ILE A 76 -5.83 -15.28 3.85
CA ILE A 76 -6.02 -15.90 5.17
C ILE A 76 -7.28 -15.35 5.83
N LEU A 77 -7.55 -14.05 5.74
CA LEU A 77 -8.79 -13.45 6.25
C LEU A 77 -10.02 -14.06 5.57
N TYR A 78 -9.99 -14.24 4.25
CA TYR A 78 -11.10 -14.82 3.50
C TYR A 78 -11.41 -16.26 3.92
N TYR A 79 -10.38 -17.12 3.98
CA TYR A 79 -10.55 -18.54 4.30
C TYR A 79 -10.84 -18.78 5.78
N THR A 80 -10.20 -18.05 6.69
CA THR A 80 -10.33 -18.29 8.14
C THR A 80 -11.45 -17.46 8.78
N LYS A 81 -11.83 -16.34 8.15
CA LYS A 81 -12.70 -15.31 8.76
C LYS A 81 -12.19 -14.84 10.14
N ASN A 82 -10.89 -15.00 10.38
CA ASN A 82 -10.24 -14.77 11.66
C ASN A 82 -9.14 -13.72 11.49
N LEU A 83 -9.42 -12.51 11.98
CA LEU A 83 -8.55 -11.36 11.79
C LEU A 83 -7.20 -11.54 12.49
N ASP A 84 -7.17 -12.15 13.67
CA ASP A 84 -5.93 -12.37 14.41
C ASP A 84 -5.02 -13.39 13.70
N VAL A 85 -5.61 -14.44 13.12
CA VAL A 85 -4.87 -15.44 12.33
C VAL A 85 -4.35 -14.80 11.03
N ALA A 86 -5.18 -14.02 10.34
CA ALA A 86 -4.76 -13.28 9.14
C ALA A 86 -3.60 -12.34 9.43
N TYR A 87 -3.70 -11.57 10.52
CA TYR A 87 -2.63 -10.66 10.95
C TYR A 87 -1.36 -11.41 11.33
N TYR A 88 -1.43 -12.45 12.17
CA TYR A 88 -0.27 -13.24 12.61
C TYR A 88 0.53 -13.83 11.44
N HIS A 89 -0.16 -14.47 10.48
CA HIS A 89 0.52 -15.07 9.32
C HIS A 89 1.02 -14.03 8.33
N SER A 90 0.38 -12.87 8.24
CA SER A 90 0.87 -11.76 7.41
C SER A 90 2.12 -11.12 8.01
N GLN A 91 2.19 -10.99 9.34
CA GLN A 91 3.42 -10.57 10.01
C GLN A 91 4.56 -11.54 9.73
N LYS A 92 4.33 -12.84 9.95
CA LYS A 92 5.31 -13.89 9.59
C LYS A 92 5.73 -13.82 8.13
N SER A 93 4.79 -13.56 7.23
CA SER A 93 5.06 -13.46 5.80
C SER A 93 6.03 -12.35 5.46
N PHE A 94 5.92 -11.19 6.11
CA PHE A 94 6.88 -10.12 5.83
C PHE A 94 8.26 -10.42 6.41
N TYR A 95 8.36 -11.08 7.58
CA TYR A 95 9.65 -11.54 8.10
C TYR A 95 10.32 -12.51 7.13
N PHE A 96 9.59 -13.53 6.67
CA PHE A 96 10.10 -14.49 5.68
C PHE A 96 10.50 -13.81 4.37
N TYR A 97 9.70 -12.87 3.88
CA TYR A 97 10.04 -12.12 2.68
C TYR A 97 11.36 -11.36 2.86
N ILE A 98 11.49 -10.60 3.95
CA ILE A 98 12.63 -9.71 4.17
C ILE A 98 13.92 -10.50 4.44
N GLU A 99 13.83 -11.59 5.20
CA GLU A 99 14.96 -12.52 5.42
C GLU A 99 15.45 -13.10 4.09
N PHE A 100 14.52 -13.58 3.26
CA PHE A 100 14.86 -14.12 1.93
C PHE A 100 15.49 -13.06 1.04
N ILE A 101 14.94 -11.84 1.02
CA ILE A 101 15.49 -10.71 0.28
C ILE A 101 16.91 -10.37 0.77
N GLY A 102 17.16 -10.43 2.08
CA GLY A 102 18.49 -10.26 2.66
C GLY A 102 19.48 -11.28 2.11
N GLN A 103 19.12 -12.55 2.14
CA GLN A 103 19.95 -13.66 1.64
C GLN A 103 20.29 -13.51 0.14
N ILE A 104 19.34 -13.13 -0.71
CA ILE A 104 19.62 -12.95 -2.15
C ILE A 104 20.39 -11.66 -2.47
N SER A 105 20.40 -10.70 -1.56
CA SER A 105 21.11 -9.43 -1.72
C SER A 105 22.58 -9.53 -1.28
N GLU A 106 22.96 -10.62 -0.60
CA GLU A 106 24.34 -10.93 -0.24
C GLU A 106 25.03 -11.66 -1.42
N ASP A 107 26.16 -11.13 -1.88
CA ASP A 107 26.89 -11.59 -3.07
C ASP A 107 27.32 -13.07 -3.02
N GLN A 108 27.21 -13.74 -1.86
CA GLN A 108 27.59 -15.14 -1.66
C GLN A 108 26.62 -16.14 -2.30
N HIS A 109 25.42 -15.72 -2.72
CA HIS A 109 24.38 -16.60 -3.25
C HIS A 109 23.97 -16.32 -4.72
N THR A 110 24.74 -15.51 -5.45
CA THR A 110 24.45 -15.19 -6.87
C THR A 110 24.41 -16.40 -7.79
N PHE A 111 25.06 -17.51 -7.43
CA PHE A 111 25.05 -18.76 -8.19
C PHE A 111 23.64 -19.34 -8.37
N LEU A 112 22.74 -19.16 -7.39
CA LEU A 112 21.39 -19.70 -7.43
C LEU A 112 20.40 -18.87 -8.28
N GLN A 113 20.80 -17.67 -8.74
CA GLN A 113 19.96 -16.76 -9.54
C GLN A 113 18.55 -16.50 -8.97
N LEU A 114 18.43 -16.55 -7.64
CA LEU A 114 17.16 -16.31 -6.96
C LEU A 114 16.70 -14.87 -7.14
N ASN A 115 15.41 -14.70 -7.38
CA ASN A 115 14.81 -13.39 -7.54
C ASN A 115 13.61 -13.22 -6.60
N SER A 116 13.04 -12.02 -6.56
CA SER A 116 11.96 -11.70 -5.61
C SER A 116 10.63 -12.43 -5.91
N ARG A 117 10.48 -13.12 -7.06
CA ARG A 117 9.38 -14.07 -7.30
C ARG A 117 9.55 -15.34 -6.46
N ASP A 118 10.80 -15.80 -6.27
CA ASP A 118 11.11 -16.95 -5.44
C ASP A 118 10.86 -16.64 -3.97
N ALA A 119 11.19 -15.41 -3.53
CA ALA A 119 10.82 -14.90 -2.21
C ALA A 119 9.30 -14.94 -1.97
N MET A 120 8.51 -14.45 -2.93
CA MET A 120 7.05 -14.51 -2.87
C MET A 120 6.54 -15.97 -2.79
N MET A 121 7.08 -16.86 -3.62
CA MET A 121 6.70 -18.28 -3.63
C MET A 121 7.06 -18.97 -2.30
N PHE A 122 8.22 -18.64 -1.73
CA PHE A 122 8.65 -19.13 -0.43
C PHE A 122 7.66 -18.70 0.67
N VAL A 123 7.28 -17.42 0.68
CA VAL A 123 6.29 -16.90 1.62
C VAL A 123 4.96 -17.64 1.48
N TYR A 124 4.44 -17.81 0.26
CA TYR A 124 3.16 -18.50 0.04
C TYR A 124 3.19 -19.97 0.47
N LYS A 125 4.30 -20.67 0.23
CA LYS A 125 4.50 -22.03 0.73
C LYS A 125 4.46 -22.10 2.26
N LYS A 126 4.99 -21.10 2.95
CA LYS A 126 5.04 -21.04 4.42
C LYS A 126 3.75 -20.51 5.06
N THR A 127 2.79 -20.00 4.27
CA THR A 127 1.54 -19.43 4.79
C THR A 127 0.30 -19.93 4.06
N ILE A 128 0.01 -19.44 2.85
CA ILE A 128 -1.22 -19.76 2.11
C ILE A 128 -1.37 -21.26 1.84
N TYR A 129 -0.28 -21.97 1.58
CA TYR A 129 -0.34 -23.40 1.28
C TYR A 129 -0.58 -24.26 2.52
N GLU A 130 -0.36 -23.71 3.71
CA GLU A 130 -0.67 -24.35 5.00
C GLU A 130 -2.16 -24.27 5.36
N ILE A 131 -2.98 -23.53 4.61
CA ILE A 131 -4.43 -23.49 4.82
C ILE A 131 -5.03 -24.89 4.57
N ASN A 132 -5.76 -25.40 5.56
CA ASN A 132 -6.43 -26.70 5.51
C ASN A 132 -7.25 -26.88 4.22
N ASN A 133 -6.89 -27.91 3.44
CA ASN A 133 -7.47 -28.20 2.13
C ASN A 133 -8.92 -28.68 2.18
N GLU A 134 -9.37 -29.30 3.28
CA GLU A 134 -10.77 -29.70 3.45
C GLU A 134 -11.67 -28.47 3.55
N ILE A 135 -11.21 -27.44 4.24
CA ILE A 135 -11.94 -26.18 4.40
C ILE A 135 -11.99 -25.42 3.07
N LYS A 136 -10.94 -25.45 2.26
CA LYS A 136 -10.97 -24.87 0.90
C LYS A 136 -12.08 -25.48 0.04
N LYS A 137 -12.35 -26.77 0.20
CA LYS A 137 -13.39 -27.49 -0.55
C LYS A 137 -14.81 -27.21 -0.05
N GLN A 138 -14.96 -26.81 1.21
CA GLN A 138 -16.24 -26.55 1.87
C GLN A 138 -16.69 -25.08 1.78
N LEU A 139 -15.99 -24.25 1.01
CA LEU A 139 -16.29 -22.82 0.92
C LEU A 139 -17.67 -22.57 0.31
N VAL A 140 -18.56 -22.07 1.15
CA VAL A 140 -19.81 -21.45 0.75
C VAL A 140 -19.52 -20.00 0.34
N TYR A 141 -20.21 -19.52 -0.68
CA TYR A 141 -20.14 -18.12 -1.12
C TYR A 141 -20.27 -17.16 0.08
N PRO A 142 -19.48 -16.07 0.12
CA PRO A 142 -19.56 -15.09 1.19
C PRO A 142 -20.98 -14.52 1.27
N THR A 143 -21.48 -14.34 2.49
CA THR A 143 -22.74 -13.64 2.71
C THR A 143 -22.63 -12.20 2.24
N ALA A 144 -23.76 -11.54 1.97
CA ALA A 144 -23.77 -10.13 1.54
C ALA A 144 -22.98 -9.22 2.49
N ASP A 145 -23.11 -9.41 3.81
CA ASP A 145 -22.35 -8.67 4.83
C ASP A 145 -20.83 -8.87 4.67
N VAL A 146 -20.38 -10.11 4.50
CA VAL A 146 -18.95 -10.41 4.31
C VAL A 146 -18.43 -9.81 3.01
N SER A 147 -19.23 -9.84 1.93
CA SER A 147 -18.85 -9.21 0.67
C SER A 147 -18.62 -7.71 0.85
N VAL A 148 -19.57 -6.99 1.47
CA VAL A 148 -19.45 -5.54 1.70
C VAL A 148 -18.19 -5.20 2.52
N LYS A 149 -17.88 -6.00 3.55
CA LYS A 149 -16.66 -5.83 4.37
C LYS A 149 -15.39 -6.01 3.54
N LEU A 150 -15.34 -7.04 2.70
CA LEU A 150 -14.21 -7.34 1.83
C LEU A 150 -14.05 -6.30 0.71
N ASP A 151 -15.14 -5.84 0.12
CA ASP A 151 -15.13 -4.79 -0.90
C ASP A 151 -14.62 -3.47 -0.34
N THR A 152 -15.08 -3.10 0.86
CA THR A 152 -14.56 -1.93 1.58
C THR A 152 -13.07 -2.06 1.88
N LEU A 153 -12.64 -3.24 2.36
CA LEU A 153 -11.21 -3.55 2.57
C LEU A 153 -10.43 -3.38 1.26
N ASN A 154 -10.91 -3.93 0.14
CA ASN A 154 -10.23 -3.87 -1.15
C ASN A 154 -10.09 -2.44 -1.68
N MET A 155 -11.13 -1.60 -1.52
CA MET A 155 -11.05 -0.18 -1.90
C MET A 155 -10.01 0.56 -1.06
N ASN A 156 -9.99 0.32 0.25
CA ASN A 156 -9.01 0.91 1.16
C ASN A 156 -7.57 0.48 0.82
N ILE A 157 -7.36 -0.84 0.61
CA ILE A 157 -6.09 -1.40 0.14
C ILE A 157 -5.66 -0.73 -1.16
N THR A 158 -6.56 -0.53 -2.11
CA THR A 158 -6.24 0.06 -3.42
C THR A 158 -5.74 1.50 -3.26
N ILE A 159 -6.43 2.32 -2.46
CA ILE A 159 -6.02 3.71 -2.18
C ILE A 159 -4.67 3.73 -1.48
N LEU A 160 -4.51 2.97 -0.39
CA LEU A 160 -3.26 2.95 0.38
C LEU A 160 -2.08 2.44 -0.44
N THR A 161 -2.25 1.36 -1.20
CA THR A 161 -1.18 0.82 -2.04
C THR A 161 -0.79 1.78 -3.17
N LYS A 162 -1.74 2.56 -3.72
CA LYS A 162 -1.44 3.64 -4.67
C LYS A 162 -0.58 4.73 -4.02
N ILE A 163 -0.98 5.22 -2.84
CA ILE A 163 -0.24 6.25 -2.08
C ILE A 163 1.17 5.77 -1.72
N ILE A 164 1.29 4.53 -1.22
CA ILE A 164 2.59 3.93 -0.89
C ILE A 164 3.44 3.78 -2.14
N SER A 165 2.86 3.34 -3.27
CA SER A 165 3.60 3.22 -4.52
C SER A 165 4.12 4.56 -5.02
N TYR A 166 3.27 5.59 -4.94
CA TYR A 166 3.64 6.96 -5.28
C TYR A 166 4.79 7.47 -4.39
N MET A 167 4.68 7.29 -3.07
CA MET A 167 5.74 7.63 -2.11
C MET A 167 7.06 6.89 -2.41
N VAL A 168 7.02 5.56 -2.54
CA VAL A 168 8.22 4.75 -2.79
C VAL A 168 8.88 5.14 -4.12
N ASN A 169 8.09 5.41 -5.16
CA ASN A 169 8.62 5.79 -6.47
C ASN A 169 9.19 7.21 -6.48
N GLY A 170 8.60 8.15 -5.74
CA GLY A 170 9.11 9.51 -5.57
C GLY A 170 10.34 9.60 -4.65
N PHE A 171 10.54 8.60 -3.77
CA PHE A 171 11.66 8.62 -2.83
C PHE A 171 12.99 8.26 -3.51
N ASP A 172 14.05 9.00 -3.20
CA ASP A 172 15.41 8.69 -3.62
C ASP A 172 16.17 8.03 -2.46
N PHE A 173 16.27 6.70 -2.50
CA PHE A 173 17.06 5.96 -1.54
C PHE A 173 18.56 6.20 -1.71
N LEU A 174 19.09 7.09 -2.57
CA LEU A 174 20.54 7.36 -2.71
C LEU A 174 21.07 8.63 -1.98
N LYS A 175 20.23 9.60 -1.58
CA LYS A 175 20.64 10.86 -0.88
C LYS A 175 20.52 10.85 0.66
N GLU A 176 21.40 11.49 1.44
CA GLU A 176 21.54 11.40 2.92
C GLU A 176 20.26 11.63 3.79
N ASN A 177 20.26 11.15 5.05
CA ASN A 177 19.14 11.14 6.05
C ASN A 177 17.85 10.33 5.71
N LYS A 178 17.99 9.36 4.81
CA LYS A 178 16.93 8.54 4.18
C LYS A 178 15.93 7.89 5.11
N LYS A 179 16.42 7.21 6.15
CA LYS A 179 15.54 6.37 7.00
C LYS A 179 14.58 7.25 7.80
N ASP A 180 15.06 8.38 8.30
CA ASP A 180 14.25 9.29 9.10
C ASP A 180 13.23 10.04 8.24
N SER A 181 13.63 10.50 7.04
CA SER A 181 12.70 11.08 6.08
C SER A 181 11.65 10.08 5.60
N PHE A 182 12.04 8.83 5.32
CA PHE A 182 11.08 7.79 4.93
C PHE A 182 10.12 7.44 6.07
N LYS A 183 10.62 7.36 7.31
CA LYS A 183 9.78 7.18 8.51
C LYS A 183 8.78 8.31 8.71
N LEU A 184 9.13 9.55 8.36
CA LEU A 184 8.18 10.67 8.37
C LEU A 184 7.03 10.42 7.39
N PHE A 185 7.33 9.93 6.18
CA PHE A 185 6.29 9.57 5.22
C PHE A 185 5.44 8.37 5.66
N ILE A 186 6.04 7.36 6.31
CA ILE A 186 5.29 6.24 6.90
C ILE A 186 4.27 6.79 7.91
N LYS A 187 4.65 7.74 8.78
CA LYS A 187 3.71 8.38 9.71
C LYS A 187 2.59 9.15 9.01
N LYS A 188 2.85 9.76 7.85
CA LYS A 188 1.79 10.41 7.05
C LYS A 188 0.83 9.37 6.45
N ILE A 189 1.35 8.26 5.93
CA ILE A 189 0.52 7.14 5.44
C ILE A 189 -0.33 6.56 6.56
N GLU A 190 0.21 6.38 7.76
CA GLU A 190 -0.51 5.92 8.93
C GLU A 190 -1.70 6.85 9.25
N LYS A 191 -1.47 8.16 9.31
CA LYS A 191 -2.54 9.17 9.50
C LYS A 191 -3.60 9.14 8.40
N ILE A 192 -3.19 8.95 7.15
CA ILE A 192 -4.13 8.80 6.03
C ILE A 192 -4.98 7.54 6.23
N GLY A 193 -4.36 6.41 6.59
CA GLY A 193 -5.04 5.15 6.89
C GLY A 193 -6.05 5.29 8.04
N GLU A 194 -5.69 5.99 9.13
CA GLU A 194 -6.59 6.29 10.24
C GLU A 194 -7.80 7.11 9.77
N LYS A 195 -7.60 8.12 8.93
CA LYS A 195 -8.69 8.97 8.40
C LYS A 195 -9.61 8.22 7.45
N LEU A 196 -9.05 7.34 6.61
CA LEU A 196 -9.86 6.44 5.78
C LEU A 196 -10.71 5.49 6.62
N ASN A 197 -10.29 5.19 7.85
CA ASN A 197 -11.01 4.28 8.73
C ASN A 197 -12.01 4.96 9.68
N ASN A 198 -11.75 6.20 10.07
CA ASN A 198 -12.50 6.88 11.13
C ASN A 198 -13.84 7.48 10.68
N GLU A 199 -14.13 7.48 9.40
CA GLU A 199 -15.27 8.22 8.85
C GLU A 199 -16.28 7.26 8.23
N LYS A 200 -17.57 7.62 8.23
CA LYS A 200 -18.64 6.84 7.58
C LYS A 200 -18.50 6.95 6.06
N ILE A 201 -17.43 6.39 5.51
CA ILE A 201 -17.14 6.36 4.08
C ILE A 201 -18.03 5.28 3.47
N ASN A 202 -18.98 5.68 2.63
CA ASN A 202 -19.74 4.76 1.79
C ASN A 202 -18.93 4.40 0.52
N ASN A 203 -19.42 3.48 -0.30
CA ASN A 203 -18.71 3.05 -1.50
C ASN A 203 -18.46 4.19 -2.50
N ASP A 204 -19.40 5.11 -2.66
CA ASP A 204 -19.24 6.25 -3.58
C ASP A 204 -18.11 7.18 -3.12
N ALA A 205 -18.03 7.43 -1.82
CA ALA A 205 -16.96 8.20 -1.21
C ALA A 205 -15.58 7.57 -1.46
N TYR A 206 -15.47 6.23 -1.35
CA TYR A 206 -14.23 5.53 -1.69
C TYR A 206 -13.83 5.74 -3.15
N HIS A 207 -14.79 5.73 -4.08
CA HIS A 207 -14.51 5.94 -5.49
C HIS A 207 -14.01 7.37 -5.78
N THR A 208 -14.63 8.39 -5.19
CA THR A 208 -14.19 9.79 -5.32
C THR A 208 -12.80 9.99 -4.70
N ILE A 209 -12.54 9.44 -3.51
CA ILE A 209 -11.22 9.49 -2.87
C ILE A 209 -10.17 8.79 -3.73
N TYR A 210 -10.49 7.63 -4.30
CA TYR A 210 -9.59 6.93 -5.21
C TYR A 210 -9.25 7.77 -6.43
N LYS A 211 -10.26 8.34 -7.11
CA LYS A 211 -10.04 9.22 -8.27
C LYS A 211 -9.15 10.42 -7.93
N PHE A 212 -9.47 11.13 -6.84
CA PHE A 212 -8.66 12.25 -6.38
C PHE A 212 -7.20 11.83 -6.11
N THR A 213 -7.02 10.72 -5.39
CA THR A 213 -5.70 10.16 -5.08
C THR A 213 -4.94 9.80 -6.35
N ASP A 214 -5.61 9.15 -7.30
CA ASP A 214 -5.01 8.76 -8.58
C ASP A 214 -4.57 9.98 -9.39
N THR A 215 -5.40 11.03 -9.46
CA THR A 215 -5.04 12.29 -10.14
C THR A 215 -3.80 12.92 -9.50
N ILE A 216 -3.76 13.06 -8.17
CA ILE A 216 -2.60 13.64 -7.47
C ILE A 216 -1.33 12.79 -7.70
N CYS A 217 -1.43 11.47 -7.57
CA CYS A 217 -0.29 10.58 -7.75
C CYS A 217 0.21 10.51 -9.20
N ASN A 218 -0.65 10.75 -10.20
CA ASN A 218 -0.28 10.72 -11.61
C ASN A 218 0.12 12.10 -12.16
N ASN A 219 -0.14 13.20 -11.45
CA ASN A 219 0.19 14.54 -11.98
C ASN A 219 1.71 14.77 -12.10
N ASP A 220 2.51 14.09 -11.29
CA ASP A 220 3.98 14.09 -11.42
C ASP A 220 4.47 13.46 -12.73
N THR A 221 3.67 12.59 -13.35
CA THR A 221 4.05 11.95 -14.62
C THR A 221 4.01 12.91 -15.79
N TYR A 222 3.19 13.98 -15.72
CA TYR A 222 3.05 14.97 -16.79
C TYR A 222 4.16 16.03 -16.79
N ASN A 223 4.56 16.52 -15.62
CA ASN A 223 5.61 17.55 -15.50
C ASN A 223 7.02 17.04 -15.88
N ASN A 224 7.21 15.73 -15.97
CA ASN A 224 8.51 15.12 -16.31
C ASN A 224 8.69 14.82 -17.81
N LEU A 225 7.64 14.93 -18.63
CA LEU A 225 7.73 14.75 -20.09
C LEU A 225 8.26 16.00 -20.80
N GLU A 226 7.94 17.19 -20.31
CA GLU A 226 8.35 18.46 -20.94
C GLU A 226 9.86 18.78 -20.80
N TYR A 227 10.58 18.12 -19.89
CA TYR A 227 12.03 18.28 -19.75
C TYR A 227 12.87 17.26 -20.55
N SER A 228 12.23 16.35 -21.29
CA SER A 228 12.92 15.25 -22.00
C SER A 228 13.10 15.46 -23.52
N THR A 229 12.62 16.56 -24.09
CA THR A 229 12.72 16.84 -25.54
C THR A 229 13.90 17.75 -25.88
N SER A 230 15.14 17.36 -25.58
CA SER A 230 16.32 17.94 -26.27
C SER A 230 17.61 17.11 -26.15
N VAL A 231 17.60 15.81 -26.49
CA VAL A 231 18.83 15.14 -26.96
C VAL A 231 18.50 14.08 -28.02
N PRO A 232 19.10 14.12 -29.22
CA PRO A 232 18.94 13.05 -30.20
C PRO A 232 20.01 11.96 -30.04
N TYR A 233 19.63 10.73 -30.43
CA TYR A 233 20.43 9.55 -30.78
C TYR A 233 20.92 8.55 -29.70
N SER A 234 20.33 7.35 -29.76
CA SER A 234 20.95 6.07 -30.22
C SER A 234 20.76 4.86 -29.29
N GLY A 235 19.96 3.90 -29.78
CA GLY A 235 20.11 2.46 -29.61
C GLY A 235 20.45 1.88 -28.23
N SER A 236 19.48 1.81 -27.32
CA SER A 236 19.22 0.61 -26.49
C SER A 236 17.87 0.78 -25.80
N ALA A 237 17.14 -0.31 -25.58
CA ALA A 237 15.81 -0.29 -24.98
C ALA A 237 15.90 0.10 -23.50
N THR A 238 15.87 1.41 -23.22
CA THR A 238 15.72 1.96 -21.88
C THR A 238 14.24 2.17 -21.57
N THR A 239 13.75 1.52 -20.51
CA THR A 239 12.51 1.90 -19.83
C THR A 239 12.48 3.40 -19.55
N PRO A 240 11.32 4.08 -19.60
CA PRO A 240 11.25 5.53 -19.40
C PRO A 240 11.86 5.91 -18.07
N PHE A 241 12.86 6.79 -18.10
CA PHE A 241 13.50 7.33 -16.91
C PHE A 241 12.57 8.41 -16.36
N TYR A 242 11.70 8.06 -15.41
CA TYR A 242 10.85 9.03 -14.72
C TYR A 242 11.73 9.96 -13.89
N ALA A 243 11.76 11.26 -14.22
CA ALA A 243 12.40 12.25 -13.37
C ALA A 243 11.71 12.27 -11.99
N MET A 244 12.51 12.33 -10.93
CA MET A 244 12.02 12.22 -9.55
C MET A 244 11.36 13.51 -9.10
N ALA A 245 10.17 13.41 -8.51
CA ALA A 245 9.57 14.52 -7.78
C ALA A 245 10.50 14.98 -6.63
N PRO A 246 10.70 16.29 -6.44
CA PRO A 246 11.40 16.80 -5.26
C PRO A 246 10.72 16.31 -3.96
N LEU A 247 11.51 16.05 -2.91
CA LEU A 247 11.00 15.56 -1.63
C LEU A 247 9.86 16.41 -1.04
N HIS A 248 9.97 17.74 -1.19
CA HIS A 248 8.96 18.70 -0.73
C HIS A 248 7.63 18.57 -1.50
N LEU A 249 7.68 18.18 -2.78
CA LEU A 249 6.49 17.99 -3.61
C LEU A 249 5.75 16.72 -3.18
N LEU A 250 6.50 15.64 -2.94
CA LEU A 250 5.94 14.40 -2.38
C LEU A 250 5.23 14.66 -1.03
N GLU A 251 5.88 15.43 -0.16
CA GLU A 251 5.29 15.81 1.13
C GLU A 251 4.00 16.60 0.96
N LYS A 252 4.02 17.62 0.09
CA LYS A 252 2.85 18.44 -0.22
C LYS A 252 1.69 17.61 -0.74
N HIS A 253 1.94 16.66 -1.64
CA HIS A 253 0.91 15.81 -2.21
C HIS A 253 0.27 14.90 -1.17
N LEU A 254 1.05 14.35 -0.25
CA LEU A 254 0.51 13.57 0.87
C LEU A 254 -0.33 14.44 1.81
N ASP A 255 0.08 15.68 2.09
CA ASP A 255 -0.71 16.61 2.89
C ASP A 255 -2.02 16.99 2.21
N ILE A 256 -2.00 17.18 0.89
CA ILE A 256 -3.19 17.43 0.06
C ILE A 256 -4.15 16.24 0.15
N ILE A 257 -3.69 15.00 -0.03
CA ILE A 257 -4.51 13.79 0.08
C ILE A 257 -5.09 13.67 1.49
N GLU A 258 -4.27 13.88 2.52
CA GLU A 258 -4.68 13.84 3.92
C GLU A 258 -5.77 14.89 4.24
N LEU A 259 -5.62 16.12 3.74
CA LEU A 259 -6.59 17.20 3.91
C LEU A 259 -7.87 16.96 3.11
N PHE A 260 -7.76 16.43 1.88
CA PHE A 260 -8.89 16.07 1.06
C PHE A 260 -9.77 15.07 1.78
N ILE A 261 -9.21 13.93 2.22
CA ILE A 261 -9.94 12.88 2.94
C ILE A 261 -10.60 13.48 4.19
N LYS A 262 -9.86 14.27 4.97
CA LYS A 262 -10.40 14.93 6.18
C LYS A 262 -11.59 15.85 5.88
N LYS A 263 -11.55 16.67 4.82
CA LYS A 263 -12.67 17.58 4.49
C LYS A 263 -13.82 16.83 3.82
N TYR A 264 -13.50 15.93 2.90
CA TYR A 264 -14.45 15.13 2.15
C TYR A 264 -15.34 14.31 3.10
N CYS A 265 -14.74 13.66 4.09
CA CYS A 265 -15.47 12.86 5.07
C CYS A 265 -16.30 13.68 6.07
N LYS A 266 -15.88 14.92 6.41
CA LYS A 266 -16.61 15.80 7.34
C LYS A 266 -17.80 16.49 6.70
N GLY A 267 -17.76 16.74 5.39
CA GLY A 267 -18.90 17.29 4.67
C GLY A 267 -20.01 16.25 4.59
N LYS A 268 -21.27 16.63 4.86
CA LYS A 268 -22.43 15.82 4.45
C LYS A 268 -22.48 15.85 2.92
N MET A 269 -21.73 14.96 2.29
CA MET A 269 -21.56 14.91 0.85
C MET A 269 -22.87 14.54 0.16
N ASN A 270 -23.14 15.20 -0.97
CA ASN A 270 -24.22 14.89 -1.89
C ASN A 270 -23.65 14.89 -3.32
N SER A 271 -24.43 14.39 -4.28
CA SER A 271 -24.01 14.22 -5.68
C SER A 271 -23.47 15.49 -6.35
N VAL A 272 -23.85 16.67 -5.86
CA VAL A 272 -23.39 17.97 -6.39
C VAL A 272 -21.92 18.23 -6.03
N ALA A 273 -21.50 17.87 -4.81
CA ALA A 273 -20.10 18.00 -4.40
C ALA A 273 -19.19 17.09 -5.25
N ASP A 274 -19.61 15.85 -5.52
CA ASP A 274 -18.85 14.92 -6.35
C ASP A 274 -18.71 15.41 -7.79
N ALA A 275 -19.77 15.98 -8.37
CA ALA A 275 -19.72 16.54 -9.73
C ALA A 275 -18.70 17.69 -9.84
N LYS A 276 -18.68 18.60 -8.84
CA LYS A 276 -17.72 19.70 -8.79
C LYS A 276 -16.27 19.22 -8.66
N ILE A 277 -16.03 18.28 -7.74
CA ILE A 277 -14.70 17.69 -7.56
C ILE A 277 -14.24 17.07 -8.88
N ASN A 278 -15.08 16.27 -9.53
CA ASN A 278 -14.73 15.63 -10.80
C ASN A 278 -14.43 16.65 -11.90
N ASN A 279 -15.17 17.77 -11.96
CA ASN A 279 -14.88 18.85 -12.92
C ASN A 279 -13.52 19.52 -12.64
N ASN A 280 -13.23 19.82 -11.36
CA ASN A 280 -11.97 20.44 -10.97
C ASN A 280 -10.77 19.50 -11.18
N LEU A 281 -10.96 18.19 -11.04
CA LEU A 281 -9.91 17.18 -11.32
C LEU A 281 -9.50 17.09 -12.80
N VAL A 282 -10.35 17.59 -13.72
CA VAL A 282 -10.06 17.61 -15.17
C VAL A 282 -9.82 19.04 -15.69
N ASP A 283 -9.72 20.02 -14.80
CA ASP A 283 -9.50 21.42 -15.14
C ASP A 283 -8.10 21.63 -15.74
N LEU A 284 -8.01 22.45 -16.80
CA LEU A 284 -6.75 22.72 -17.50
C LEU A 284 -5.71 23.43 -16.61
N HIS A 285 -6.17 24.18 -15.62
CA HIS A 285 -5.35 24.91 -14.65
C HIS A 285 -5.12 24.13 -13.35
N PHE A 286 -5.50 22.85 -13.28
CA PHE A 286 -5.30 22.01 -12.10
C PHE A 286 -3.86 22.06 -11.56
N THR A 287 -2.86 21.98 -12.45
CA THR A 287 -1.44 22.03 -12.06
C THR A 287 -1.04 23.39 -11.50
N LEU A 288 -1.60 24.50 -12.00
CA LEU A 288 -1.36 25.83 -11.43
C LEU A 288 -1.92 25.93 -10.01
N HIS A 289 -3.14 25.41 -9.79
CA HIS A 289 -3.72 25.35 -8.45
C HIS A 289 -2.95 24.40 -7.53
N LEU A 290 -2.33 23.36 -8.07
CA LEU A 290 -1.49 22.45 -7.28
C LEU A 290 -0.23 23.14 -6.75
N GLU A 291 0.19 24.28 -7.30
CA GLU A 291 1.28 25.11 -6.78
C GLU A 291 0.87 25.92 -5.54
N ASP A 292 -0.43 26.18 -5.33
CA ASP A 292 -0.94 26.88 -4.14
C ASP A 292 -0.65 26.12 -2.83
N SER A 293 -0.91 26.76 -1.68
CA SER A 293 -0.89 26.03 -0.40
C SER A 293 -1.96 24.93 -0.38
N SER A 294 -1.69 23.83 0.34
CA SER A 294 -2.60 22.68 0.42
C SER A 294 -4.03 23.08 0.83
N ASP A 295 -4.19 24.05 1.74
CA ASP A 295 -5.52 24.56 2.12
C ASP A 295 -6.24 25.34 1.02
N LYS A 296 -5.51 26.16 0.25
CA LYS A 296 -6.07 26.90 -0.88
C LYS A 296 -6.49 25.95 -1.99
N PHE A 297 -5.60 25.03 -2.37
CA PHE A 297 -5.89 24.00 -3.38
C PHE A 297 -7.12 23.19 -3.01
N ILE A 298 -7.18 22.67 -1.77
CA ILE A 298 -8.33 21.90 -1.32
C ILE A 298 -9.60 22.76 -1.29
N SER A 299 -9.53 24.04 -0.93
CA SER A 299 -10.72 24.90 -0.93
C SER A 299 -11.24 25.16 -2.34
N TRP A 300 -10.35 25.31 -3.32
CA TRP A 300 -10.71 25.38 -4.73
C TRP A 300 -11.36 24.08 -5.21
N ILE A 301 -10.81 22.91 -4.87
CA ILE A 301 -11.38 21.60 -5.24
C ILE A 301 -12.85 21.45 -4.82
N PHE A 302 -13.23 22.01 -3.67
CA PHE A 302 -14.60 21.94 -3.14
C PHE A 302 -15.53 23.08 -3.60
N THR A 303 -15.01 24.11 -4.28
CA THR A 303 -15.81 25.27 -4.75
C THR A 303 -16.45 24.96 -6.10
#